data_AF-A0A2V8BQH3-F1
#
_entry.id   AF-A0A2V8BQH3-F1
#
_cell.length_a   1.000
_cell.length_b   1.000
_cell.length_c   1.000
_cell.angle_alpha   90.00
_cell.angle_beta   90.00
_cell.angle_gamma   90.00
#
_symmetry.space_group_name_H-M   'P 1'
#
loop_
_entity.id
_entity.type
_entity.pdbx_description
1 polymer ?
#
loop_
_entity_poly.entity_id
_entity_poly.type
_entity_poly.pdbx_seq_one_letter_code
_entity_poly.pdbx_strand_id
1 'polypeptide(L)' 'MLEMVIDEAGTVESAVMGASVTPTYDALVVAATKAWRYKPATLNGAPVKFRKILQINIKVSP' A
#
# COMPACT_ATOMS: atom_id res chain seq x y z
N MET A 1 -2.96 -8.18 -5.82
CA MET A 1 -3.64 -7.28 -4.85
C MET A 1 -2.61 -6.87 -3.82
N LEU A 2 -2.47 -5.57 -3.58
CA LEU A 2 -1.54 -5.01 -2.61
C LEU A 2 -2.32 -4.63 -1.35
N GLU A 3 -1.90 -5.13 -0.21
CA GLU A 3 -2.43 -4.76 1.09
C GLU A 3 -1.38 -3.98 1.87
N MET A 4 -1.80 -2.92 2.58
CA MET A 4 -0.91 -2.12 3.39
C MET A 4 -1.57 -1.66 4.69
N VAL A 5 -0.73 -1.45 5.70
CA VAL A 5 -1.09 -0.78 6.94
C VAL A 5 -0.48 0.60 6.92
N ILE A 6 -1.33 1.60 7.15
CA ILE A 6 -0.94 3.01 7.20
C ILE A 6 -1.18 3.52 8.62
N ASP A 7 -0.18 4.16 9.21
CA ASP A 7 -0.22 4.68 10.57
C ASP A 7 -1.01 6.01 10.69
N GLU A 8 -1.11 6.49 11.92
CA GLU A 8 -1.79 7.73 12.31
C GLU A 8 -1.14 8.99 11.69
N ALA A 9 0.11 8.91 11.23
CA ALA A 9 0.80 9.98 10.52
C ALA A 9 0.63 9.89 9.00
N GLY A 10 -0.06 8.87 8.49
CA GLY A 10 -0.24 8.65 7.06
C GLY A 10 0.96 7.99 6.39
N THR A 11 1.85 7.36 7.15
CA THR A 11 3.00 6.61 6.66
C THR A 11 2.64 5.16 6.45
N VAL A 12 3.10 4.57 5.34
CA VAL A 12 2.99 3.12 5.12
C VAL A 12 3.95 2.41 6.09
N GLU A 13 3.40 1.68 7.04
CA GLU A 13 4.16 0.90 8.03
C GLU A 13 4.50 -0.49 7.51
N SER A 14 3.56 -1.12 6.79
CA SER A 14 3.77 -2.41 6.14
C SER A 14 3.00 -2.52 4.84
N ALA A 15 3.53 -3.33 3.92
CA ALA A 15 2.90 -3.63 2.64
C ALA A 15 3.20 -5.08 2.24
N VAL A 16 2.20 -5.77 1.70
CA VAL A 16 2.30 -7.16 1.25
C VAL A 16 1.50 -7.36 -0.04
N MET A 17 2.07 -8.13 -0.96
CA MET A 17 1.37 -8.57 -2.16
C MET A 17 0.61 -9.86 -1.84
N GLY A 18 -0.72 -9.76 -1.75
CA GLY A 18 -1.61 -10.90 -1.47
C GLY A 18 -1.96 -11.73 -2.71
N ALA A 19 -1.95 -11.12 -3.90
CA ALA A 19 -2.04 -11.85 -5.17
C ALA A 19 -0.86 -11.44 -6.05
N SER A 20 0.02 -12.41 -6.28
CA SER A 20 1.28 -12.24 -7.00
C SER A 20 1.04 -12.08 -8.50
N VAL A 21 1.78 -11.17 -9.13
CA VAL A 21 1.83 -11.08 -10.61
C VAL A 21 3.11 -11.74 -11.10
N THR A 22 4.26 -11.30 -10.59
CA THR A 22 5.56 -11.98 -10.70
C THR A 22 6.40 -11.62 -9.48
N PRO A 23 7.29 -12.50 -8.98
CA PRO A 23 8.07 -12.22 -7.77
C PRO A 23 8.89 -10.93 -7.86
N THR A 24 9.52 -10.65 -9.01
CA THR A 24 10.32 -9.43 -9.21
C THR A 24 9.48 -8.17 -9.15
N TYR A 25 8.32 -8.16 -9.81
CA TYR A 25 7.43 -7.01 -9.80
C TYR A 25 6.81 -6.78 -8.42
N ASP A 26 6.41 -7.85 -7.74
CA ASP A 26 5.84 -7.78 -6.41
C ASP A 26 6.84 -7.13 -5.43
N ALA A 27 8.11 -7.52 -5.50
CA ALA A 27 9.17 -6.93 -4.69
C ALA A 27 9.38 -5.43 -4.99
N LEU A 28 9.35 -5.04 -6.28
CA LEU A 28 9.47 -3.64 -6.69
C LEU A 28 8.30 -2.80 -6.17
N VAL A 29 7.07 -3.31 -6.26
CA VAL A 29 5.88 -2.61 -5.76
C VAL A 29 5.95 -2.46 -4.24
N VAL A 30 6.28 -3.52 -3.50
CA VAL A 30 6.41 -3.46 -2.03
C VAL A 30 7.54 -2.52 -1.59
N ALA A 31 8.63 -2.42 -2.37
CA ALA A 31 9.67 -1.46 -2.08
C ALA A 31 9.19 -0.01 -2.33
N ALA A 32 8.52 0.23 -3.46
CA ALA A 32 8.01 1.55 -3.83
C ALA A 32 6.97 2.09 -2.84
N THR A 33 6.12 1.22 -2.28
CA THR A 33 5.05 1.62 -1.36
C THR A 33 5.55 2.20 -0.04
N LYS A 34 6.78 1.87 0.38
CA LYS A 34 7.40 2.44 1.59
C LYS A 34 7.59 3.96 1.50
N ALA A 35 7.67 4.51 0.30
CA ALA A 35 7.82 5.95 0.08
C ALA A 35 6.47 6.69 0.04
N TRP A 36 5.34 5.98 0.05
CA TRP A 36 4.03 6.61 -0.09
C TRP A 36 3.62 7.31 1.20
N ARG A 37 2.99 8.47 1.03
CA ARG A 37 2.40 9.26 2.11
C ARG A 37 0.92 9.46 1.83
N TYR A 38 0.11 9.31 2.86
CA TYR A 38 -1.34 9.45 2.80
C TYR A 38 -1.83 10.54 3.74
N LYS A 39 -3.01 11.07 3.46
CA LYS A 39 -3.78 11.76 4.51
C LYS A 39 -4.19 10.70 5.55
N PRO A 40 -3.93 10.91 6.85
CA PRO A 40 -4.35 9.97 7.89
C PRO A 40 -5.85 9.70 7.82
N ALA A 41 -6.23 8.44 8.04
CA ALA A 41 -7.62 8.12 8.31
C ALA A 41 -7.98 8.65 9.69
N THR A 42 -9.22 9.13 9.85
CA THR A 42 -9.72 9.64 11.12
C THR A 42 -10.97 8.88 11.53
N LEU A 43 -11.05 8.49 12.80
CA LEU A 43 -12.26 7.99 13.44
C LEU A 43 -12.64 8.97 14.55
N ASN A 44 -13.84 9.54 14.48
CA ASN A 44 -14.31 10.57 15.41
C ASN A 44 -13.34 11.77 15.55
N GLY A 45 -12.71 12.17 14.44
CA GLY A 45 -11.77 13.30 14.40
C GLY A 45 -10.35 12.97 14.88
N ALA A 46 -10.11 11.80 15.46
CA ALA A 46 -8.78 11.35 15.85
C ALA A 46 -8.12 10.51 14.74
N PRO A 47 -6.84 10.73 14.38
CA PRO A 47 -6.12 9.86 13.48
C PRO A 47 -6.05 8.42 14.00
N VAL A 48 -6.23 7.45 13.11
CA VAL A 48 -6.18 6.02 13.43
C VAL A 48 -5.38 5.27 12.38
N LYS A 49 -4.63 4.25 12.81
CA LYS A 49 -4.08 3.23 11.92
C LYS A 49 -5.19 2.54 11.13
N PHE A 50 -4.95 2.31 9.85
CA PHE A 50 -5.93 1.65 8.99
C PHE A 50 -5.29 0.72 7.96
N ARG A 51 -6.08 -0.26 7.51
CA ARG A 51 -5.71 -1.20 6.46
C ARG A 51 -6.28 -0.72 5.12
N LYS A 52 -5.47 -0.73 4.07
CA LYS A 52 -5.87 -0.37 2.72
C LYS A 52 -5.52 -1.48 1.74
N ILE A 53 -6.45 -1.77 0.84
CA ILE A 53 -6.31 -2.77 -0.21
C ILE A 53 -6.39 -2.07 -1.55
N LEU A 54 -5.42 -2.33 -2.42
CA LEU A 54 -5.32 -1.77 -3.76
C LEU A 54 -5.19 -2.88 -4.80
N GLN A 55 -5.93 -2.74 -5.89
CA GLN A 55 -5.70 -3.53 -7.10
C GLN A 55 -4.80 -2.74 -8.04
N ILE A 56 -3.66 -3.33 -8.40
CA ILE A 56 -2.73 -2.77 -9.38
C ILE A 56 -2.85 -3.61 -10.65
N ASN A 57 -3.20 -2.97 -11.75
CA ASN A 57 -3.26 -3.61 -13.06
C ASN A 57 -2.03 -3.18 -13.86
N ILE A 58 -1.23 -4.15 -14.30
CA ILE A 58 -0.06 -3.90 -15.15
C ILE A 58 -0.51 -4.02 -16.60
N LYS A 59 -0.17 -3.02 -17.42
CA LYS A 59 -0.26 -3.13 -18.87
C LYS A 59 1.15 -3.02 -19.42
N VAL A 60 1.56 -4.01 -20.21
CA VAL A 60 2.82 -3.94 -20.96
C VAL A 60 2.52 -3.13 -22.22
N SER A 61 3.26 -2.05 -22.42
CA SER A 61 3.22 -1.31 -23.70
C SER A 61 4.28 -1.87 -24.65
N PRO A 62 3.98 -2.02 -25.95
CA PRO A 62 4.94 -2.43 -26.98
C PRO A 62 6.13 -1.49 -27.13
#